data_AF-A0A5P1R6P2-F1
#
_entry.id   AF-A0A5P1R6P2-F1
#
_cell.length_a   1.000
_cell.length_b   1.000
_cell.length_c   1.000
_cell.angle_alpha   90.00
_cell.angle_beta   90.00
_cell.angle_gamma   90.00
#
_symmetry.space_group_name_H-M   'P 1'
#
loop_
_entity.id
_entity.type
_entity.pdbx_description
1 polymer ?
#
loop_
_entity_poly.entity_id
_entity_poly.type
_entity_poly.pdbx_seq_one_letter_code
_entity_poly.pdbx_strand_id
1 'polypeptide(L)'
;MHVSMNELKAALRRCFEATGYFVGNYEDAANMILWLEKHGLGGLRELQRALPFISVDRDKPLSTVVYEDSTSAIIDSHGRSALNCIAASVDLAHAKALECGIATVTVHNCHNRKFILKALTDCGRRGISVAAYWRNGTQGVTEHTAAIKAGARYPSYSEALTNLDANVDDRQALTIICSSRVDLTSSLQNSYGNRNASHISAQQVEENKTHSVDFGIDIDEALWAEINRIGEGILVENSEQSRQGAGGR
;
A
#
# COMPACT_ATOMS: atom_id res chain seq x y z
N MET A 1 11.54 18.89 8.13
CA MET A 1 11.68 18.61 9.58
C MET A 1 11.96 17.14 9.83
N HIS A 2 12.50 16.81 11.00
CA HIS A 2 12.85 15.44 11.38
C HIS A 2 11.85 14.87 12.40
N VAL A 3 11.37 13.64 12.18
CA VAL A 3 10.37 13.00 13.05
C VAL A 3 10.73 11.54 13.32
N SER A 4 10.43 11.05 14.53
CA SER A 4 10.61 9.64 14.83
C SER A 4 9.56 8.77 14.11
N MET A 5 9.90 7.52 13.83
CA MET A 5 8.96 6.54 13.25
C MET A 5 7.70 6.37 14.10
N ASN A 6 7.82 6.45 15.43
CA ASN A 6 6.69 6.29 16.34
C ASN A 6 5.75 7.50 16.29
N GLU A 7 6.31 8.71 16.24
CA GLU A 7 5.53 9.94 16.08
C GLU A 7 4.81 9.96 14.73
N LEU A 8 5.52 9.62 13.65
CA LEU A 8 4.92 9.53 12.32
C LEU A 8 3.79 8.49 12.30
N LYS A 9 4.01 7.30 12.86
CA LYS A 9 2.97 6.27 12.95
C LYS A 9 1.74 6.76 13.70
N ALA A 10 1.93 7.40 14.85
CA ALA A 10 0.84 7.91 15.67
C ALA A 10 0.06 9.03 14.95
N ALA A 11 0.76 9.95 14.28
CA ALA A 11 0.14 11.01 13.50
C ALA A 11 -0.66 10.46 12.31
N LEU A 12 -0.11 9.47 11.57
CA LEU A 12 -0.81 8.82 10.47
C LEU A 12 -2.07 8.10 10.94
N ARG A 13 -2.01 7.34 12.04
CA ARG A 13 -3.19 6.66 12.60
C ARG A 13 -4.32 7.64 12.90
N ARG A 14 -4.02 8.73 13.61
CA ARG A 14 -5.00 9.79 13.90
C ARG A 14 -5.56 10.43 12.63
N CYS A 15 -4.70 10.69 11.64
CA CYS A 15 -5.11 11.24 10.35
C CYS A 15 -6.13 10.33 9.65
N PHE A 16 -5.84 9.04 9.48
CA PHE A 16 -6.77 8.10 8.83
C PHE A 16 -8.04 7.84 9.64
N GLU A 17 -7.93 7.80 10.97
CA GLU A 17 -9.09 7.69 11.85
C GLU A 17 -10.02 8.91 11.66
N ALA A 18 -9.45 10.13 11.61
CA ALA A 18 -10.21 11.36 11.37
C ALA A 18 -10.91 11.39 10.00
N THR A 19 -10.34 10.73 8.98
CA THR A 19 -10.97 10.62 7.65
C THR A 19 -12.02 9.50 7.57
N GLY A 20 -12.30 8.81 8.68
CA GLY A 20 -13.36 7.81 8.79
C GLY A 20 -12.98 6.45 8.20
N TYR A 21 -11.69 6.09 8.21
CA TYR A 21 -11.28 4.71 8.00
C TYR A 21 -11.75 3.85 9.18
N PHE A 22 -12.22 2.64 8.89
CA PHE A 22 -12.64 1.69 9.92
C PHE A 22 -11.48 1.28 10.83
N VAL A 23 -11.83 0.83 12.03
CA VAL A 23 -10.89 0.19 12.96
C VAL A 23 -10.19 -0.98 12.27
N GLY A 24 -8.88 -1.05 12.41
CA GLY A 24 -8.00 -1.94 11.64
C GLY A 24 -7.47 -1.28 10.37
N ASN A 25 -8.35 -0.74 9.51
CA ASN A 25 -7.94 -0.15 8.23
C ASN A 25 -7.08 1.11 8.41
N TYR A 26 -7.36 1.97 9.39
CA TYR A 26 -6.51 3.15 9.65
C TYR A 26 -5.11 2.74 10.14
N GLU A 27 -5.00 1.62 10.85
CA GLU A 27 -3.70 1.11 11.29
C GLU A 27 -2.91 0.53 10.14
N ASP A 28 -3.58 -0.24 9.28
CA ASP A 28 -2.99 -0.79 8.07
C ASP A 28 -2.52 0.31 7.12
N ALA A 29 -3.35 1.33 6.87
CA ALA A 29 -2.99 2.48 6.06
C ALA A 29 -1.74 3.20 6.61
N ALA A 30 -1.70 3.48 7.92
CA ALA A 30 -0.54 4.08 8.57
C ALA A 30 0.71 3.18 8.45
N ASN A 31 0.56 1.87 8.63
CA ASN A 31 1.65 0.90 8.48
C ASN A 31 2.15 0.80 7.03
N MET A 32 1.26 0.86 6.04
CA MET A 32 1.61 0.85 4.62
C MET A 32 2.51 2.03 4.28
N ILE A 33 2.10 3.25 4.66
CA ILE A 33 2.87 4.47 4.39
C ILE A 33 4.22 4.44 5.10
N LEU A 34 4.21 4.18 6.41
CA LEU A 34 5.44 4.15 7.18
C LEU A 34 6.40 3.09 6.67
N TRP A 35 5.90 1.92 6.28
CA TRP A 35 6.76 0.85 5.76
C TRP A 35 7.37 1.25 4.42
N LEU A 36 6.60 1.83 3.49
CA LEU A 36 7.16 2.32 2.22
C LEU A 36 8.25 3.37 2.47
N GLU A 37 8.00 4.33 3.37
CA GLU A 37 8.98 5.38 3.69
C GLU A 37 10.25 4.79 4.29
N LYS A 38 10.10 3.95 5.32
CA LYS A 38 11.19 3.29 6.02
C LYS A 38 12.09 2.47 5.10
N HIS A 39 11.58 1.94 4.00
CA HIS A 39 12.36 1.10 3.08
C HIS A 39 12.74 1.83 1.78
N GLY A 40 12.69 3.16 1.76
CA GLY A 40 13.12 3.98 0.62
C GLY A 40 12.22 3.86 -0.62
N LEU A 41 10.95 3.48 -0.43
CA LEU A 41 9.95 3.35 -1.50
C LEU A 41 9.04 4.58 -1.64
N GLY A 42 9.27 5.61 -0.82
CA GLY A 42 8.63 6.93 -0.91
C GLY A 42 7.19 6.96 -0.41
N GLY A 43 6.95 6.43 0.80
CA GLY A 43 5.62 6.36 1.40
C GLY A 43 5.00 7.74 1.63
N LEU A 44 5.80 8.72 2.05
CA LEU A 44 5.34 10.10 2.26
C LEU A 44 5.00 10.81 0.94
N ARG A 45 5.78 10.55 -0.11
CA ARG A 45 5.48 11.07 -1.46
C ARG A 45 4.18 10.50 -2.00
N GLU A 46 3.92 9.21 -1.81
CA GLU A 46 2.66 8.60 -2.20
C GLU A 46 1.50 9.09 -1.34
N LEU A 47 1.71 9.31 -0.03
CA LEU A 47 0.71 9.91 0.84
C LEU A 47 0.33 11.31 0.36
N GLN A 48 1.29 12.17 0.03
CA GLN A 48 1.01 13.52 -0.47
C GLN A 48 0.08 13.50 -1.69
N ARG A 49 0.24 12.51 -2.58
CA ARG A 49 -0.66 12.28 -3.72
C ARG A 49 -2.02 11.70 -3.32
N ALA A 50 -2.09 10.96 -2.22
CA ALA A 50 -3.30 10.33 -1.70
C ALA A 50 -4.17 11.30 -0.87
N LEU A 51 -3.58 12.33 -0.25
CA LEU A 51 -4.28 13.26 0.65
C LEU A 51 -5.60 13.84 0.09
N PRO A 52 -5.71 14.24 -1.18
CA PRO A 52 -6.98 14.74 -1.73
C PRO A 52 -8.11 13.69 -1.73
N PHE A 53 -7.78 12.40 -1.63
CA PHE A 53 -8.71 11.29 -1.80
C PHE A 53 -9.13 10.64 -0.47
N ILE A 54 -8.29 10.68 0.56
CA ILE A 54 -8.51 9.90 1.80
C ILE A 54 -9.78 10.30 2.56
N SER A 55 -10.26 11.55 2.44
CA SER A 55 -11.50 12.01 3.08
C SER A 55 -12.76 11.72 2.25
N VAL A 56 -12.64 11.67 0.92
CA VAL A 56 -13.77 11.41 0.01
C VAL A 56 -14.01 9.92 -0.21
N ASP A 57 -13.01 9.08 0.05
CA ASP A 57 -13.10 7.62 -0.09
C ASP A 57 -14.08 6.96 0.90
N ARG A 58 -14.46 7.67 1.97
CA ARG A 58 -15.49 7.23 2.92
C ARG A 58 -16.88 7.22 2.29
N ASP A 59 -17.16 8.13 1.37
CA ASP A 59 -18.49 8.30 0.78
C ASP A 59 -18.69 7.37 -0.44
N LYS A 60 -17.65 6.64 -0.84
CA LYS A 60 -17.68 5.65 -1.93
C LYS A 60 -18.16 4.28 -1.43
N PRO A 61 -18.85 3.49 -2.28
CA PRO A 61 -19.26 2.13 -1.93
C PRO A 61 -18.09 1.24 -1.49
N LEU A 62 -18.36 0.26 -0.61
CA LEU A 62 -17.38 -0.77 -0.27
C LEU A 62 -17.05 -1.63 -1.51
N SER A 63 -15.85 -2.22 -1.52
CA SER A 63 -15.44 -3.10 -2.61
C SER A 63 -16.39 -4.29 -2.78
N THR A 64 -16.67 -4.66 -4.03
CA THR A 64 -17.57 -5.78 -4.36
C THR A 64 -16.87 -6.79 -5.26
N VAL A 65 -17.09 -8.08 -5.02
CA VAL A 65 -16.63 -9.14 -5.92
C VAL A 65 -17.58 -9.19 -7.12
N VAL A 66 -17.06 -8.91 -8.32
CA VAL A 66 -17.84 -8.92 -9.57
C VAL A 66 -17.72 -10.23 -10.33
N TYR A 67 -16.66 -10.98 -10.05
CA TYR A 67 -16.44 -12.32 -10.60
C TYR A 67 -15.61 -13.14 -9.61
N GLU A 68 -15.91 -14.43 -9.48
CA GLU A 68 -15.14 -15.36 -8.68
C GLU A 68 -15.26 -16.79 -9.22
N ASP A 69 -14.11 -17.46 -9.36
CA ASP A 69 -14.00 -18.90 -9.51
C ASP A 69 -12.95 -19.46 -8.53
N SER A 70 -12.56 -20.73 -8.67
CA SER A 70 -11.59 -21.38 -7.78
C SER A 70 -10.21 -20.70 -7.74
N THR A 71 -9.71 -20.20 -8.87
CA THR A 71 -8.35 -19.65 -9.00
C THR A 71 -8.34 -18.15 -9.24
N SER A 72 -9.47 -17.53 -9.53
CA SER A 72 -9.54 -16.14 -9.96
C SER A 72 -10.65 -15.37 -9.28
N ALA A 73 -10.43 -14.08 -9.03
CA ALA A 73 -11.49 -13.16 -8.66
C ALA A 73 -11.25 -11.76 -9.24
N ILE A 74 -12.35 -11.06 -9.51
CA ILE A 74 -12.32 -9.65 -9.90
C ILE A 74 -13.09 -8.87 -8.82
N ILE A 75 -12.45 -7.84 -8.29
CA ILE A 75 -12.99 -6.95 -7.28
C ILE A 75 -13.12 -5.56 -7.88
N ASP A 76 -14.28 -4.93 -7.76
CA ASP A 76 -14.44 -3.51 -8.02
C ASP A 76 -14.32 -2.74 -6.71
N SER A 77 -13.37 -1.81 -6.61
CA SER A 77 -13.17 -0.95 -5.45
C SER A 77 -13.91 0.38 -5.51
N HIS A 78 -14.74 0.60 -6.54
CA HIS A 78 -15.61 1.79 -6.68
C HIS A 78 -14.84 3.11 -6.58
N GLY A 79 -13.60 3.12 -7.06
CA GLY A 79 -12.72 4.27 -7.06
C GLY A 79 -12.03 4.53 -5.73
N ARG A 80 -11.99 3.60 -4.78
CA ARG A 80 -11.33 3.79 -3.47
C ARG A 80 -9.81 3.57 -3.51
N SER A 81 -9.10 4.13 -2.53
CA SER A 81 -7.68 3.90 -2.36
C SER A 81 -7.36 2.45 -1.99
N ALA A 82 -6.22 1.95 -2.49
CA ALA A 82 -5.59 0.73 -2.01
C ALA A 82 -5.37 0.75 -0.49
N LEU A 83 -5.18 1.93 0.11
CA LEU A 83 -5.10 2.09 1.58
C LEU A 83 -6.36 1.55 2.30
N ASN A 84 -7.53 1.53 1.65
CA ASN A 84 -8.78 1.04 2.23
C ASN A 84 -9.00 -0.46 2.04
N CYS A 85 -8.65 -0.99 0.87
CA CYS A 85 -9.20 -2.27 0.42
C CYS A 85 -8.14 -3.35 0.15
N ILE A 86 -6.86 -2.98 0.02
CA ILE A 86 -5.92 -3.89 -0.62
C ILE A 86 -5.56 -5.11 0.21
N ALA A 87 -5.56 -4.99 1.54
CA ALA A 87 -5.30 -6.10 2.44
C ALA A 87 -6.29 -7.26 2.21
N ALA A 88 -7.59 -6.95 2.13
CA ALA A 88 -8.63 -7.95 1.89
C ALA A 88 -8.49 -8.63 0.51
N SER A 89 -8.15 -7.86 -0.53
CA SER A 89 -7.92 -8.44 -1.87
C SER A 89 -6.71 -9.38 -1.91
N VAL A 90 -5.64 -9.02 -1.20
CA VAL A 90 -4.44 -9.87 -1.07
C VAL A 90 -4.73 -11.12 -0.24
N ASP A 91 -5.51 -11.02 0.82
CA ASP A 91 -5.91 -12.18 1.63
C ASP A 91 -6.82 -13.13 0.85
N LEU A 92 -7.72 -12.63 -0.01
CA LEU A 92 -8.49 -13.47 -0.93
C LEU A 92 -7.58 -14.22 -1.91
N ALA A 93 -6.63 -13.53 -2.54
CA ALA A 93 -5.65 -14.14 -3.45
C ALA A 93 -4.81 -15.21 -2.73
N HIS A 94 -4.38 -14.91 -1.51
CA HIS A 94 -3.64 -15.83 -0.65
C HIS A 94 -4.45 -17.09 -0.33
N ALA A 95 -5.70 -16.95 0.12
CA ALA A 95 -6.57 -18.08 0.46
C ALA A 95 -6.80 -19.00 -0.75
N LYS A 96 -7.13 -18.42 -1.91
CA LYS A 96 -7.30 -19.18 -3.16
C LYS A 96 -6.02 -19.91 -3.59
N ALA A 97 -4.86 -19.27 -3.43
CA ALA A 97 -3.58 -19.90 -3.78
C ALA A 97 -3.20 -21.05 -2.84
N LEU A 98 -3.62 -21.03 -1.56
CA LEU A 98 -3.47 -22.16 -0.65
C LEU A 98 -4.32 -23.35 -1.08
N GLU A 99 -5.55 -23.09 -1.53
CA GLU A 99 -6.48 -24.14 -1.97
C GLU A 99 -6.09 -24.73 -3.33
N CYS A 100 -5.85 -23.87 -4.33
CA CYS A 100 -5.68 -24.27 -5.73
C CYS A 100 -4.22 -24.33 -6.21
N GLY A 101 -3.28 -23.87 -5.39
CA GLY A 101 -1.85 -23.80 -5.73
C GLY A 101 -1.40 -22.45 -6.31
N ILE A 102 -2.28 -21.80 -7.07
CA ILE A 102 -2.07 -20.48 -7.67
C ILE A 102 -3.40 -19.75 -7.78
N ALA A 103 -3.39 -18.44 -7.57
CA ALA A 103 -4.56 -17.62 -7.75
C ALA A 103 -4.25 -16.22 -8.26
N THR A 104 -5.20 -15.64 -8.98
CA THR A 104 -5.11 -14.27 -9.52
C THR A 104 -6.30 -13.45 -9.02
N VAL A 105 -6.04 -12.30 -8.42
CA VAL A 105 -7.08 -11.33 -8.06
C VAL A 105 -6.79 -10.01 -8.77
N THR A 106 -7.76 -9.51 -9.53
CA THR A 106 -7.68 -8.18 -10.15
C THR A 106 -8.60 -7.23 -9.43
N VAL A 107 -8.06 -6.10 -8.97
CA VAL A 107 -8.80 -5.03 -8.31
C VAL A 107 -8.96 -3.86 -9.28
N HIS A 108 -10.16 -3.62 -9.78
CA HIS A 108 -10.49 -2.48 -10.63
C HIS A 108 -10.89 -1.25 -9.82
N ASN A 109 -10.85 -0.09 -10.50
CA ASN A 109 -11.23 1.21 -9.95
C ASN A 109 -10.53 1.47 -8.60
N CYS A 110 -9.21 1.24 -8.57
CA CYS A 110 -8.38 1.37 -7.39
C CYS A 110 -7.21 2.33 -7.64
N HIS A 111 -7.03 3.31 -6.76
CA HIS A 111 -5.91 4.27 -6.80
C HIS A 111 -4.91 4.05 -5.67
N ASN A 112 -3.77 4.74 -5.72
CA ASN A 112 -2.63 4.60 -4.78
C ASN A 112 -2.10 3.15 -4.63
N ARG A 113 -2.10 2.37 -5.71
CA ARG A 113 -1.79 0.93 -5.65
C ARG A 113 -0.39 0.57 -5.17
N LYS A 114 0.57 1.51 -5.17
CA LYS A 114 1.94 1.26 -4.66
C LYS A 114 1.95 0.84 -3.18
N PHE A 115 0.90 1.15 -2.41
CA PHE A 115 0.76 0.66 -1.04
C PHE A 115 0.59 -0.87 -0.92
N ILE A 116 0.33 -1.58 -2.03
CA ILE A 116 0.39 -3.05 -2.12
C ILE A 116 1.70 -3.65 -1.60
N LEU A 117 2.83 -2.92 -1.72
CA LEU A 117 4.17 -3.40 -1.36
C LEU A 117 4.26 -3.90 0.09
N LYS A 118 3.50 -3.28 1.01
CA LYS A 118 3.44 -3.77 2.39
C LYS A 118 2.63 -5.07 2.48
N ALA A 119 1.50 -5.18 1.81
CA ALA A 119 0.68 -6.39 1.81
C ALA A 119 1.40 -7.60 1.17
N LEU A 120 2.16 -7.36 0.09
CA LEU A 120 3.09 -8.35 -0.48
C LEU A 120 4.06 -8.87 0.58
N THR A 121 4.70 -7.95 1.31
CA THR A 121 5.66 -8.29 2.37
C THR A 121 5.05 -9.21 3.43
N ASP A 122 3.81 -8.95 3.83
CA ASP A 122 3.12 -9.78 4.82
C ASP A 122 2.77 -11.17 4.26
N CYS A 123 2.42 -11.29 2.97
CA CYS A 123 2.24 -12.59 2.32
C CYS A 123 3.53 -13.40 2.18
N GLY A 124 4.62 -12.77 1.73
CA GLY A 124 5.92 -13.45 1.60
C GLY A 124 6.34 -14.07 2.93
N ARG A 125 6.18 -13.32 4.03
CA ARG A 125 6.47 -13.79 5.39
C ARG A 125 5.54 -14.92 5.87
N ARG A 126 4.34 -15.04 5.30
CA ARG A 126 3.40 -16.16 5.52
C ARG A 126 3.71 -17.39 4.65
N GLY A 127 4.80 -17.38 3.88
CA GLY A 127 5.26 -18.54 3.11
C GLY A 127 4.64 -18.66 1.72
N ILE A 128 4.09 -17.57 1.17
CA ILE A 128 3.46 -17.57 -0.15
C ILE A 128 4.18 -16.59 -1.07
N SER A 129 4.46 -17.03 -2.29
CA SER A 129 5.02 -16.15 -3.28
C SER A 129 3.93 -15.30 -3.90
N VAL A 130 4.19 -14.00 -4.03
CA VAL A 130 3.22 -13.03 -4.55
C VAL A 130 3.89 -12.09 -5.53
N ALA A 131 3.23 -11.84 -6.65
CA ALA A 131 3.57 -10.78 -7.59
C ALA A 131 2.38 -9.82 -7.72
N ALA A 132 2.67 -8.54 -7.93
CA ALA A 132 1.67 -7.52 -8.22
C ALA A 132 2.09 -6.68 -9.41
N TYR A 133 1.11 -6.30 -10.23
CA TYR A 133 1.32 -5.51 -11.43
C TYR A 133 0.23 -4.44 -11.56
N TRP A 134 0.62 -3.22 -11.91
CA TRP A 134 -0.33 -2.14 -12.20
C TRP A 134 0.25 -1.09 -13.15
N ARG A 135 -0.64 -0.25 -13.68
CA ARG A 135 -0.32 0.90 -14.52
C ARG A 135 -0.75 2.22 -13.88
N ASN A 136 -0.06 3.29 -14.26
CA ASN A 136 -0.33 4.66 -13.85
C ASN A 136 -0.29 5.58 -15.07
N GLY A 137 -1.15 6.60 -15.12
CA GLY A 137 -1.09 7.68 -16.13
C GLY A 137 -1.91 7.43 -17.40
N THR A 138 -2.16 8.52 -18.14
CA THR A 138 -2.99 8.53 -19.37
C THR A 138 -2.24 9.00 -20.61
N GLN A 139 -1.35 10.01 -20.48
CA GLN A 139 -0.53 10.54 -21.59
C GLN A 139 0.91 9.99 -21.60
N GLY A 140 1.31 9.33 -20.52
CA GLY A 140 2.52 8.53 -20.39
C GLY A 140 2.25 7.46 -19.34
N VAL A 141 2.24 6.20 -19.77
CA VAL A 141 1.91 5.09 -18.89
C VAL A 141 3.16 4.63 -18.18
N THR A 142 3.14 4.64 -16.85
CA THR A 142 4.16 3.98 -16.04
C THR A 142 3.64 2.60 -15.64
N GLU A 143 4.35 1.57 -16.05
CA GLU A 143 4.15 0.21 -15.53
C GLU A 143 4.89 0.04 -14.23
N HIS A 144 4.29 -0.73 -13.33
CA HIS A 144 4.87 -1.07 -12.05
C HIS A 144 4.70 -2.55 -11.80
N THR A 145 5.72 -3.16 -11.22
CA THR A 145 5.65 -4.53 -10.76
C THR A 145 6.39 -4.70 -9.45
N ALA A 146 5.92 -5.64 -8.65
CA ALA A 146 6.60 -6.06 -7.43
C ALA A 146 6.45 -7.56 -7.25
N ALA A 147 7.46 -8.19 -6.67
CA ALA A 147 7.40 -9.61 -6.36
C ALA A 147 8.12 -9.93 -5.05
N ILE A 148 7.60 -10.93 -4.36
CA ILE A 148 8.21 -11.51 -3.16
C ILE A 148 8.08 -13.03 -3.20
N LYS A 149 9.15 -13.71 -2.82
CA LYS A 149 9.19 -15.16 -2.73
C LYS A 149 8.60 -15.65 -1.43
N ALA A 150 8.15 -16.90 -1.42
CA ALA A 150 7.72 -17.57 -0.19
C ALA A 150 8.84 -17.54 0.86
N GLY A 151 8.52 -17.11 2.08
CA GLY A 151 9.45 -17.00 3.21
C GLY A 151 10.40 -15.80 3.16
N ALA A 152 10.40 -15.02 2.08
CA ALA A 152 11.25 -13.83 1.98
C ALA A 152 10.75 -12.70 2.88
N ARG A 153 11.68 -11.85 3.33
CA ARG A 153 11.37 -10.71 4.22
C ARG A 153 11.02 -9.42 3.49
N TYR A 154 11.50 -9.25 2.26
CA TYR A 154 11.36 -8.00 1.51
C TYR A 154 11.06 -8.29 0.04
N PRO A 155 10.19 -7.50 -0.61
CA PRO A 155 9.91 -7.61 -2.04
C PRO A 155 11.00 -6.92 -2.86
N SER A 156 11.08 -7.27 -4.15
CA SER A 156 11.66 -6.39 -5.16
C SER A 156 10.56 -5.56 -5.83
N TYR A 157 10.93 -4.38 -6.34
CA TYR A 157 10.03 -3.45 -7.01
C TYR A 157 10.68 -2.92 -8.29
N SER A 158 9.91 -2.78 -9.36
CA SER A 158 10.36 -2.11 -10.58
C SER A 158 9.27 -1.21 -11.13
N GLU A 159 9.68 -0.14 -11.80
CA GLU A 159 8.80 0.73 -12.58
C GLU A 159 9.47 1.13 -13.89
N ALA A 160 8.68 1.35 -14.94
CA ALA A 160 9.21 1.81 -16.22
C ALA A 160 8.13 2.60 -16.98
N LEU A 161 8.55 3.56 -17.80
CA LEU A 161 7.66 4.18 -18.78
C LEU A 161 7.45 3.21 -19.93
N THR A 162 6.21 2.98 -20.33
CA THR A 162 5.87 2.14 -21.47
C THR A 162 5.36 2.97 -22.64
N ASN A 163 5.63 2.49 -23.86
CA ASN A 163 5.06 3.05 -25.09
C ASN A 163 3.71 2.41 -25.44
N LEU A 164 3.19 1.52 -24.60
CA LEU A 164 1.88 0.89 -24.80
C LEU A 164 0.75 1.91 -24.58
N ASP A 165 -0.29 1.80 -25.40
CA ASP A 165 -1.47 2.63 -25.28
C ASP A 165 -2.20 2.36 -23.95
N ALA A 166 -2.68 3.43 -23.32
CA ALA A 166 -3.47 3.34 -22.11
C ALA A 166 -4.87 2.80 -22.42
N ASN A 167 -5.06 1.48 -22.36
CA ASN A 167 -6.40 0.88 -22.36
C ASN A 167 -7.21 1.45 -21.17
N VAL A 168 -8.44 1.90 -21.42
CA VAL A 168 -9.28 2.58 -20.42
C VAL A 168 -9.52 1.69 -19.21
N ASP A 169 -9.75 0.40 -19.44
CA ASP A 169 -10.08 -0.58 -18.38
C ASP A 169 -8.88 -0.91 -17.47
N ASP A 170 -7.65 -0.76 -17.97
CA ASP A 170 -6.42 -1.09 -17.23
C ASP A 170 -5.87 0.09 -16.41
N ARG A 171 -6.42 1.31 -16.59
CA ARG A 171 -5.87 2.55 -15.98
C ARG A 171 -5.94 2.59 -14.46
N GLN A 172 -6.88 1.85 -13.87
CA GLN A 172 -7.07 1.78 -12.42
C GLN A 172 -7.17 0.34 -11.92
N ALA A 173 -6.51 -0.59 -12.62
CA ALA A 173 -6.44 -1.98 -12.23
C ALA A 173 -5.14 -2.28 -11.46
N LEU A 174 -5.23 -3.21 -10.52
CA LEU A 174 -4.12 -3.85 -9.85
C LEU A 174 -4.31 -5.36 -9.90
N THR A 175 -3.39 -6.06 -10.55
CA THR A 175 -3.38 -7.52 -10.61
C THR A 175 -2.46 -8.06 -9.54
N ILE A 176 -2.94 -9.03 -8.77
CA ILE A 176 -2.22 -9.74 -7.73
C ILE A 176 -2.20 -11.22 -8.12
N ILE A 177 -1.03 -11.82 -8.12
CA ILE A 177 -0.85 -13.25 -8.38
C ILE A 177 -0.21 -13.85 -7.13
N CYS A 178 -0.87 -14.82 -6.51
CA CYS A 178 -0.36 -15.57 -5.37
C CYS A 178 -0.10 -17.02 -5.78
N SER A 179 0.97 -17.61 -5.25
CA SER A 179 1.35 -18.99 -5.53
C SER A 179 1.93 -19.66 -4.29
N SER A 180 1.39 -20.83 -3.94
CA SER A 180 1.91 -21.72 -2.90
C SER A 180 2.85 -22.80 -3.45
N ARG A 181 2.97 -22.92 -4.78
CA ARG A 181 3.70 -24.01 -5.45
C ARG A 181 4.98 -23.58 -6.16
N VAL A 182 5.00 -22.35 -6.66
CA VAL A 182 6.12 -21.79 -7.43
C VAL A 182 6.49 -20.39 -6.94
N ASP A 183 7.79 -20.09 -7.01
CA ASP A 183 8.28 -18.73 -6.82
C ASP A 183 7.89 -17.86 -8.01
N LEU A 184 7.32 -16.69 -7.71
CA LEU A 184 7.01 -15.65 -8.66
C LEU A 184 8.12 -14.60 -8.59
N THR A 185 8.58 -14.20 -9.77
CA THR A 185 9.50 -13.07 -9.94
C THR A 185 8.92 -12.13 -10.98
N SER A 186 9.28 -10.86 -10.90
CA SER A 186 8.85 -9.88 -11.87
C SER A 186 9.97 -8.90 -12.16
N SER A 187 10.16 -8.55 -13.44
CA SER A 187 11.11 -7.53 -13.86
C SER A 187 10.53 -6.76 -15.04
N LEU A 188 10.69 -5.44 -15.03
CA LEU A 188 10.37 -4.57 -16.16
C LEU A 188 11.61 -4.13 -16.95
N GLN A 189 12.81 -4.49 -16.48
CA GLN A 189 14.08 -4.04 -17.08
C GLN A 189 14.27 -4.56 -18.51
N ASN A 190 13.74 -5.76 -18.80
CA ASN A 190 13.89 -6.44 -20.09
C ASN A 190 12.58 -6.48 -20.89
N SER A 191 11.54 -5.75 -20.47
CA SER A 191 10.24 -5.75 -21.14
C SER A 191 10.29 -4.89 -22.41
N TYR A 192 9.72 -5.41 -23.50
CA TYR A 192 9.70 -4.71 -24.78
C TYR A 192 8.93 -3.40 -24.69
N GLY A 193 9.52 -2.31 -25.21
CA GLY A 193 8.88 -0.99 -25.23
C GLY A 193 9.04 -0.17 -23.93
N ASN A 194 9.68 -0.74 -22.89
CA ASN A 194 9.92 -0.03 -21.63
C ASN A 194 11.17 0.86 -21.70
N ARG A 195 11.05 2.05 -21.11
CA ARG A 195 12.08 3.10 -21.05
C ARG A 195 12.21 3.59 -19.61
N ASN A 196 13.37 4.13 -19.26
CA ASN A 196 13.65 4.67 -17.92
C ASN A 196 13.30 3.69 -16.79
N ALA A 197 13.62 2.41 -16.99
CA ALA A 197 13.32 1.38 -16.00
C ALA A 197 14.13 1.64 -14.72
N SER A 198 13.42 1.72 -13.60
CA SER A 198 13.98 1.76 -12.26
C SER A 198 13.69 0.44 -11.55
N HIS A 199 14.64 -0.05 -10.77
CA HIS A 199 14.53 -1.29 -10.03
C HIS A 199 15.12 -1.13 -8.63
N ILE A 200 14.41 -1.61 -7.63
CA ILE A 200 14.85 -1.71 -6.25
C ILE A 200 14.81 -3.18 -5.87
N SER A 201 15.99 -3.74 -5.60
CA SER A 201 16.13 -5.14 -5.19
C SER A 201 15.68 -5.36 -3.75
N ALA A 202 15.36 -6.61 -3.39
CA ALA A 202 15.02 -6.94 -2.00
C ALA A 202 16.15 -6.60 -1.01
N GLN A 203 17.42 -6.72 -1.45
CA GLN A 203 18.57 -6.31 -0.65
C GLN A 203 18.60 -4.79 -0.43
N GLN A 204 18.33 -3.98 -1.47
CA GLN A 204 18.27 -2.53 -1.32
C GLN A 204 17.14 -2.10 -0.38
N VAL A 205 15.98 -2.76 -0.44
CA VAL A 205 14.85 -2.54 0.48
C VAL A 205 15.28 -2.80 1.93
N GLU A 206 16.08 -3.83 2.18
CA GLU A 206 16.64 -4.15 3.50
C GLU A 206 17.67 -3.10 3.96
N GLU A 207 18.58 -2.68 3.09
CA GLU A 207 19.59 -1.66 3.41
C GLU A 207 18.95 -0.31 3.75
N ASN A 208 17.93 0.10 2.99
CA ASN A 208 17.18 1.33 3.22
C ASN A 208 16.50 1.34 4.60
N LYS A 209 16.02 0.18 5.07
CA LYS A 209 15.44 0.03 6.40
C LYS A 209 16.47 0.30 7.48
N THR A 210 17.65 -0.28 7.38
CA THR A 210 18.73 -0.08 8.35
C THR A 210 19.10 1.38 8.41
N HIS A 211 19.29 2.02 7.25
CA HIS A 211 19.55 3.46 7.17
C HIS A 211 18.44 4.30 7.85
N SER A 212 17.17 4.07 7.53
CA SER A 212 16.07 4.85 8.11
C SER A 212 15.90 4.62 9.62
N VAL A 213 16.36 3.49 10.15
CA VAL A 213 16.39 3.24 11.60
C VAL A 213 17.47 4.07 12.28
N ASP A 214 18.66 4.13 11.66
CA ASP A 214 19.82 4.82 12.22
C ASP A 214 19.72 6.35 12.11
N PHE A 215 19.12 6.83 11.01
CA PHE A 215 19.08 8.27 10.69
C PHE A 215 17.70 8.90 10.85
N GLY A 216 16.64 8.13 11.13
CA GLY A 216 15.26 8.61 11.28
C GLY A 216 14.55 8.92 9.95
N ILE A 217 13.48 9.73 10.00
CA ILE A 217 12.66 10.08 8.82
C ILE A 217 12.58 11.60 8.68
N ASP A 218 12.91 12.08 7.49
CA ASP A 218 12.67 13.47 7.09
C ASP A 218 11.31 13.61 6.43
N ILE A 219 10.57 14.63 6.86
CA ILE A 219 9.27 14.98 6.31
C ILE A 219 9.21 16.47 5.95
N ASP A 220 8.56 16.76 4.83
CA ASP A 220 8.21 18.12 4.45
C ASP A 220 7.29 18.75 5.52
N GLU A 221 7.57 19.99 5.90
CA GLU A 221 6.85 20.67 6.97
C GLU A 221 5.38 20.91 6.63
N ALA A 222 5.07 21.19 5.36
CA ALA A 222 3.69 21.38 4.94
C ALA A 222 2.93 20.05 4.95
N LEU A 223 3.56 18.95 4.51
CA LEU A 223 2.97 17.62 4.63
C LEU A 223 2.71 17.24 6.09
N TRP A 224 3.67 17.50 7.00
CA TRP A 224 3.50 17.23 8.42
C TRP A 224 2.37 18.05 9.04
N ALA A 225 2.31 19.35 8.73
CA ALA A 225 1.24 20.22 9.19
C ALA A 225 -0.13 19.73 8.71
N GLU A 226 -0.23 19.30 7.45
CA GLU A 226 -1.47 18.81 6.87
C GLU A 226 -1.94 17.49 7.51
N ILE A 227 -1.03 16.54 7.77
CA ILE A 227 -1.35 15.30 8.50
C ILE A 227 -1.93 15.61 9.89
N ASN A 228 -1.31 16.54 10.62
CA ASN A 228 -1.77 16.91 11.96
C ASN A 228 -3.09 17.67 11.91
N ARG A 229 -3.26 18.62 10.98
CA ARG A 229 -4.51 19.37 10.77
C ARG A 229 -5.70 18.43 10.52
N ILE A 230 -5.51 17.38 9.73
CA ILE A 230 -6.54 16.36 9.52
C ILE A 230 -6.81 15.57 10.82
N GLY A 231 -5.74 15.14 11.50
CA GLY A 231 -5.82 14.36 12.74
C GLY A 231 -6.37 15.12 13.97
N GLU A 232 -6.43 16.46 13.94
CA GLU A 232 -6.98 17.29 15.03
C GLU A 232 -8.42 16.92 15.39
N GLY A 233 -9.21 16.44 14.42
CA GLY A 233 -10.60 16.01 14.66
C GLY A 233 -10.75 14.84 15.64
N ILE A 234 -9.68 14.08 15.92
CA ILE A 234 -9.66 12.94 16.86
C ILE A 234 -9.12 13.35 18.24
N LEU A 235 -8.54 14.55 18.38
CA LEU A 235 -7.81 14.94 19.59
C LEU A 235 -8.69 15.38 20.79
N VAL A 236 -10.02 15.24 20.76
CA VAL A 236 -10.85 15.58 21.93
C VAL A 236 -11.97 14.57 22.20
N GLU A 237 -11.64 13.56 23.00
CA GLU A 237 -12.49 13.05 24.11
C GLU A 237 -11.64 12.53 25.30
N ASN A 238 -10.32 12.79 25.33
CA ASN A 238 -9.41 12.27 26.38
C ASN A 238 -8.87 13.33 27.36
N SER A 239 -9.36 14.58 27.34
CA SER A 239 -8.77 15.67 28.13
C SER A 239 -9.43 15.99 29.48
N GLU A 240 -10.63 15.50 29.78
CA GLU A 240 -11.30 15.74 31.08
C GLU A 240 -11.37 14.49 31.97
N GLN A 241 -11.68 13.30 31.43
CA GLN A 241 -11.79 12.07 32.26
C GLN A 241 -10.44 11.49 32.70
N SER A 242 -9.38 11.59 31.88
CA SER A 242 -8.05 11.09 32.27
C SER A 242 -7.34 11.96 33.32
N ARG A 243 -7.80 13.20 33.55
CA ARG A 243 -7.22 14.10 34.58
C ARG A 243 -7.83 13.93 35.97
N GLN A 244 -8.98 13.27 36.10
CA GLN A 244 -9.65 13.07 37.40
C GLN A 244 -9.33 11.72 38.08
N GLY A 245 -8.57 10.82 37.44
CA GLY A 245 -8.34 9.46 37.96
C GLY A 245 -7.00 9.20 38.66
N ALA A 246 -6.02 10.10 38.58
CA ALA A 246 -4.64 9.84 39.06
C ALA A 246 -4.21 10.66 40.29
N GLY A 247 -5.16 11.21 41.04
CA GLY A 247 -4.86 11.91 42.29
C GLY A 247 -6.12 12.13 43.12
N GLY A 248 -6.45 11.19 44.00
CA GLY A 248 -7.66 11.29 44.80
C GLY A 248 -7.73 10.30 45.96
N ARG A 249 -6.92 10.58 47.00
CA ARG A 249 -6.91 10.03 48.38
C ARG A 249 -6.48 8.58 48.61
#